data_AF-A0A7X4A431-F1
#
_entry.id   AF-A0A7X4A431-F1
#
_cell.length_a   1.000
_cell.length_b   1.000
_cell.length_c   1.000
_cell.angle_alpha   90.00
_cell.angle_beta   90.00
_cell.angle_gamma   90.00
#
_symmetry.space_group_name_H-M   'P 1'
#
loop_
_entity.id
_entity.type
_entity.pdbx_description
1 polymer ?
#
loop_
_entity_poly.entity_id
_entity_poly.type
_entity_poly.pdbx_seq_one_letter_code
_entity_poly.pdbx_strand_id
1 'polypeptide(L)'
;AQLGDIGIQRGSLRRRSLELQNIRMPSQAERLAWLDEHVGALPGTGIIYTLTKRDAYRVSGWLAWNGVAAEAYHSDVADDRRRRLEDRLLENRIKALVATTALGMGYDKPDLGFVVHFQAPGSIIGYYQQVGRAGRAIDRAVGVVLSGEEDGRIHEFFRRTAFPDEGWVTSILDALEDSDGLSIRELETAINLRYGQIEKALKFLSVESPAPAVKVGSKWRRTPVPYSMDRERIRRLTDQRETEWDEVQRYIDHRGCLMAYLARALDDPAPGPCGKCASCLGRPVISPSYDRATAPTAARFLARSEQPLRCKTQAPKDAFAEYDLAGSLPADWRAETGRVLSRWGDPPWGRAVAEDKQKGRFRDELVDAAAEMLRERWRPAPWPAWVACVPSRKRPRLVSDYAARLARALDLPFEEAVVKLRDNEEQKMQHNRHHQCRNLDGVFAIESPIRPGPVLLVDDVADSGWTLTVISVLLRRAGSGPVWPLALASASMAG
;
A
#
# COMPACT_ATOMS: atom_id res chain seq x y z
N ALA A 1 -44.78 -6.21 -17.23
CA ALA A 1 -44.93 -4.83 -17.73
C ALA A 1 -45.19 -3.84 -16.59
N GLN A 2 -44.29 -3.76 -15.59
CA GLN A 2 -44.53 -3.04 -14.32
C GLN A 2 -43.89 -1.63 -14.26
N LEU A 3 -43.26 -1.16 -15.34
CA LEU A 3 -42.56 0.14 -15.39
C LEU A 3 -43.09 1.12 -16.47
N GLY A 4 -44.22 0.82 -17.14
CA GLY A 4 -44.71 1.63 -18.26
C GLY A 4 -43.69 1.75 -19.41
N ASP A 5 -43.95 2.66 -20.35
CA ASP A 5 -42.95 3.06 -21.36
C ASP A 5 -41.88 3.95 -20.73
N ILE A 6 -40.64 3.47 -20.69
CA ILE A 6 -39.49 4.21 -20.13
C ILE A 6 -39.00 5.22 -21.18
N GLY A 7 -39.24 6.51 -20.94
CA GLY A 7 -38.67 7.59 -21.74
C GLY A 7 -37.19 7.83 -21.39
N ILE A 8 -36.27 7.53 -22.31
CA ILE A 8 -34.83 7.74 -22.11
C ILE A 8 -34.44 9.15 -22.58
N GLN A 9 -33.98 9.99 -21.65
CA GLN A 9 -33.39 11.30 -21.98
C GLN A 9 -31.86 11.23 -21.82
N ARG A 10 -31.12 11.55 -22.88
CA ARG A 10 -29.65 11.66 -22.87
C ARG A 10 -29.24 13.07 -23.31
N GLY A 11 -28.55 13.78 -22.43
CA GLY A 11 -27.92 15.07 -22.75
C GLY A 11 -26.49 14.88 -23.25
N SER A 12 -25.91 15.91 -23.86
CA SER A 12 -24.50 15.86 -24.25
C SER A 12 -23.59 15.83 -23.00
N LEU A 13 -22.60 14.96 -23.05
CA LEU A 13 -21.55 14.78 -22.04
C LEU A 13 -20.35 15.73 -22.27
N ARG A 14 -20.41 16.57 -23.30
CA ARG A 14 -19.33 17.51 -23.62
C ARG A 14 -19.24 18.62 -22.56
N ARG A 15 -18.09 18.71 -21.90
CA ARG A 15 -17.78 19.78 -20.95
C ARG A 15 -17.03 20.91 -21.65
N ARG A 16 -17.66 22.08 -21.81
CA ARG A 16 -17.06 23.24 -22.50
C ARG A 16 -15.88 23.83 -21.75
N SER A 17 -15.86 23.74 -20.42
CA SER A 17 -14.80 24.30 -19.57
C SER A 17 -13.55 23.43 -19.47
N LEU A 18 -13.61 22.16 -19.90
CA LEU A 18 -12.59 21.17 -19.58
C LEU A 18 -11.60 20.96 -20.74
N GLU A 19 -10.33 21.21 -20.47
CA GLU A 19 -9.20 20.94 -21.36
C GLU A 19 -8.51 19.64 -20.92
N LEU A 20 -8.46 18.63 -21.81
CA LEU A 20 -7.94 17.30 -21.48
C LEU A 20 -6.56 17.04 -22.09
N GLN A 21 -5.69 16.35 -21.35
CA GLN A 21 -4.39 15.89 -21.82
C GLN A 21 -3.98 14.56 -21.18
N ASN A 22 -3.40 13.66 -21.98
CA ASN A 22 -2.82 12.40 -21.52
C ASN A 22 -1.29 12.47 -21.66
N ILE A 23 -0.54 12.04 -20.66
CA ILE A 23 0.93 12.07 -20.64
C ILE A 23 1.48 10.73 -20.13
N ARG A 24 2.32 10.07 -20.94
CA ARG A 24 3.07 8.88 -20.49
C ARG A 24 4.34 9.34 -19.78
N MET A 25 4.48 8.95 -18.52
CA MET A 25 5.64 9.19 -17.67
C MET A 25 5.97 7.89 -16.95
N PRO A 26 6.98 7.12 -17.42
CA PRO A 26 7.18 5.73 -17.00
C PRO A 26 7.39 5.51 -15.50
N SER A 27 7.91 6.50 -14.77
CA SER A 27 8.23 6.37 -13.35
C SER A 27 7.49 7.38 -12.46
N GLN A 28 7.18 6.97 -11.22
CA GLN A 28 6.63 7.88 -10.20
C GLN A 28 7.52 9.10 -9.96
N ALA A 29 8.85 8.95 -10.03
CA ALA A 29 9.78 10.06 -9.78
C ALA A 29 9.61 11.18 -10.80
N GLU A 30 9.43 10.82 -12.07
CA GLU A 30 9.15 11.80 -13.15
C GLU A 30 7.79 12.44 -12.97
N ARG A 31 6.77 11.66 -12.59
CA ARG A 31 5.44 12.19 -12.30
C ARG A 31 5.47 13.16 -11.12
N LEU A 32 6.23 12.87 -10.05
CA LEU A 32 6.43 13.77 -8.92
C LEU A 32 7.16 15.05 -9.33
N ALA A 33 8.22 14.95 -10.14
CA ALA A 33 8.93 16.11 -10.69
C ALA A 33 8.00 16.99 -11.55
N TRP A 34 7.15 16.36 -12.36
CA TRP A 34 6.16 17.09 -13.15
C TRP A 34 5.11 17.79 -12.27
N LEU A 35 4.58 17.10 -11.25
CA LEU A 35 3.62 17.69 -10.32
C LEU A 35 4.21 18.89 -9.58
N ASP A 36 5.47 18.80 -9.15
CA ASP A 36 6.19 19.87 -8.46
C ASP A 36 6.21 21.18 -9.27
N GLU A 37 6.60 21.07 -10.53
CA GLU A 37 6.75 22.22 -11.43
C GLU A 37 5.40 22.81 -11.87
N HIS A 38 4.37 21.97 -12.04
CA HIS A 38 3.13 22.39 -12.69
C HIS A 38 1.98 22.67 -11.74
N VAL A 39 1.79 21.86 -10.69
CA VAL A 39 0.58 21.95 -9.83
C VAL A 39 0.47 23.31 -9.16
N GLY A 40 1.58 23.86 -8.67
CA GLY A 40 1.61 25.18 -8.05
C GLY A 40 1.10 26.28 -8.99
N ALA A 41 1.46 26.21 -10.26
CA ALA A 41 1.14 27.21 -11.30
C ALA A 41 -0.27 27.05 -11.91
N LEU A 42 -0.95 25.92 -11.73
CA LEU A 42 -2.31 25.75 -12.25
C LEU A 42 -3.29 26.74 -11.61
N PRO A 43 -4.28 27.27 -12.34
CA PRO A 43 -5.25 28.20 -11.76
C PRO A 43 -6.14 27.50 -10.72
N GLY A 44 -6.45 28.21 -9.64
CA GLY A 44 -7.36 27.74 -8.59
C GLY A 44 -6.81 26.54 -7.80
N THR A 45 -7.72 25.73 -7.29
CA THR A 45 -7.43 24.52 -6.52
C THR A 45 -7.96 23.28 -7.23
N GLY A 46 -7.48 22.11 -6.84
CA GLY A 46 -7.77 20.88 -7.59
C GLY A 46 -7.69 19.60 -6.79
N ILE A 47 -7.86 18.49 -7.49
CA ILE A 47 -7.77 17.15 -6.93
C ILE A 47 -6.68 16.38 -7.68
N ILE A 48 -5.85 15.64 -6.94
CA ILE A 48 -4.88 14.71 -7.51
C ILE A 48 -5.30 13.29 -7.14
N TYR A 49 -5.75 12.50 -8.12
CA TYR A 49 -6.17 11.13 -7.91
C TYR A 49 -4.99 10.15 -7.92
N THR A 50 -4.97 9.27 -6.93
CA THR A 50 -4.00 8.17 -6.76
C THR A 50 -4.76 6.86 -6.57
N LEU A 51 -4.13 5.74 -6.92
CA LEU A 51 -4.73 4.40 -6.77
C LEU A 51 -4.64 3.87 -5.34
N THR A 52 -3.62 4.30 -4.58
CA THR A 52 -3.35 3.78 -3.23
C THR A 52 -3.27 4.89 -2.20
N LYS A 53 -3.69 4.60 -0.95
CA LYS A 53 -3.58 5.54 0.19
C LYS A 53 -2.13 6.00 0.40
N ARG A 54 -1.20 5.10 0.13
CA ARG A 54 0.23 5.37 0.24
C ARG A 54 0.69 6.38 -0.78
N ASP A 55 0.28 6.23 -2.04
CA ASP A 55 0.61 7.20 -3.08
C ASP A 55 -0.04 8.55 -2.76
N ALA A 56 -1.23 8.56 -2.15
CA ALA A 56 -1.83 9.80 -1.63
C ALA A 56 -0.94 10.52 -0.61
N TYR A 57 -0.35 9.79 0.36
CA TYR A 57 0.62 10.36 1.31
C TYR A 57 1.94 10.78 0.65
N ARG A 58 2.47 9.98 -0.27
CA ARG A 58 3.74 10.27 -0.95
C ARG A 58 3.64 11.54 -1.79
N VAL A 59 2.59 11.64 -2.60
CA VAL A 59 2.37 12.76 -3.50
C VAL A 59 2.07 14.03 -2.70
N SER A 60 1.22 13.98 -1.68
CA SER A 60 0.96 15.14 -0.81
C SER A 60 2.21 15.57 -0.03
N GLY A 61 2.96 14.62 0.52
CA GLY A 61 4.21 14.90 1.22
C GLY A 61 5.29 15.51 0.33
N TRP A 62 5.43 15.04 -0.92
CA TRP A 62 6.34 15.61 -1.91
C TRP A 62 5.95 17.04 -2.27
N LEU A 63 4.68 17.27 -2.56
CA LEU A 63 4.16 18.61 -2.86
C LEU A 63 4.36 19.57 -1.68
N ALA A 64 4.05 19.13 -0.46
CA ALA A 64 4.24 19.92 0.75
C ALA A 64 5.74 20.24 0.99
N TRP A 65 6.63 19.28 0.72
CA TRP A 65 8.08 19.47 0.86
C TRP A 65 8.61 20.56 -0.09
N ASN A 66 7.99 20.72 -1.26
CA ASN A 66 8.31 21.78 -2.22
C ASN A 66 7.41 23.02 -2.09
N GLY A 67 6.69 23.18 -0.96
CA GLY A 67 5.93 24.39 -0.65
C GLY A 67 4.52 24.45 -1.28
N VAL A 68 4.05 23.40 -1.94
CA VAL A 68 2.68 23.29 -2.44
C VAL A 68 1.76 22.76 -1.34
N ALA A 69 0.77 23.55 -0.92
CA ALA A 69 -0.18 23.15 0.11
C ALA A 69 -1.09 21.99 -0.35
N ALA A 70 -0.68 20.75 -0.13
CA ALA A 70 -1.41 19.55 -0.51
C ALA A 70 -1.57 18.58 0.68
N GLU A 71 -2.72 17.90 0.74
CA GLU A 71 -3.06 17.00 1.86
C GLU A 71 -3.62 15.66 1.33
N ALA A 72 -3.28 14.55 2.00
CA ALA A 72 -3.78 13.23 1.64
C ALA A 72 -5.25 13.02 2.08
N TYR A 73 -6.03 12.35 1.24
CA TYR A 73 -7.44 12.06 1.47
C TYR A 73 -7.78 10.62 1.07
N HIS A 74 -8.26 9.80 2.01
CA HIS A 74 -8.63 8.40 1.73
C HIS A 74 -9.64 7.85 2.76
N SER A 75 -10.08 6.61 2.58
CA SER A 75 -11.10 5.96 3.42
C SER A 75 -10.80 5.97 4.92
N ASP A 76 -9.52 5.82 5.30
CA ASP A 76 -9.11 5.72 6.71
C ASP A 76 -8.88 7.07 7.39
N VAL A 77 -9.08 8.18 6.67
CA VAL A 77 -9.10 9.50 7.32
C VAL A 77 -10.37 9.58 8.17
N ALA A 78 -10.20 9.86 9.47
CA ALA A 78 -11.30 10.02 10.42
C ALA A 78 -12.30 11.09 9.97
N ASP A 79 -13.58 10.91 10.27
CA ASP A 79 -14.68 11.72 9.72
C ASP A 79 -14.60 13.22 10.10
N ASP A 80 -14.02 13.55 11.25
CA ASP A 80 -13.74 14.92 11.66
C ASP A 80 -12.64 15.56 10.80
N ARG A 81 -11.54 14.83 10.57
CA ARG A 81 -10.45 15.29 9.70
C ARG A 81 -10.89 15.37 8.24
N ARG A 82 -11.75 14.44 7.80
CA ARG A 82 -12.33 14.41 6.45
C ARG A 82 -13.06 15.71 6.13
N ARG A 83 -14.02 16.09 6.98
CA ARG A 83 -14.78 17.34 6.84
C ARG A 83 -13.86 18.57 6.80
N ARG A 84 -12.89 18.63 7.72
CA ARG A 84 -11.91 19.73 7.74
C ARG A 84 -11.09 19.83 6.44
N LEU A 85 -10.72 18.70 5.83
CA LEU A 85 -9.98 18.69 4.56
C LEU A 85 -10.86 19.14 3.39
N GLU A 86 -12.12 18.68 3.35
CA GLU A 86 -13.12 19.10 2.36
C GLU A 86 -13.38 20.61 2.45
N ASP A 87 -13.57 21.14 3.66
CA ASP A 87 -13.78 22.57 3.92
C ASP A 87 -12.56 23.39 3.47
N ARG A 88 -11.34 22.96 3.80
CA ARG A 88 -10.12 23.65 3.39
C ARG A 88 -9.98 23.72 1.86
N LEU A 89 -10.35 22.67 1.14
CA LEU A 89 -10.34 22.71 -0.33
C LEU A 89 -11.48 23.60 -0.84
N LEU A 90 -12.68 23.52 -0.25
CA LEU A 90 -13.84 24.33 -0.61
C LEU A 90 -13.52 25.83 -0.48
N GLU A 91 -12.89 26.23 0.61
CA GLU A 91 -12.47 27.60 0.94
C GLU A 91 -11.15 28.01 0.26
N ASN A 92 -10.59 27.20 -0.63
CA ASN A 92 -9.32 27.46 -1.34
C ASN A 92 -8.10 27.66 -0.41
N ARG A 93 -8.11 27.10 0.81
CA ARG A 93 -7.00 27.15 1.80
C ARG A 93 -5.89 26.14 1.54
N ILE A 94 -6.11 25.16 0.66
CA ILE A 94 -5.10 24.25 0.16
C ILE A 94 -5.14 24.21 -1.36
N LYS A 95 -3.99 23.97 -1.98
CA LYS A 95 -3.87 23.87 -3.44
C LYS A 95 -4.55 22.63 -3.98
N ALA A 96 -4.36 21.49 -3.32
CA ALA A 96 -4.91 20.22 -3.76
C ALA A 96 -5.21 19.24 -2.63
N LEU A 97 -6.29 18.48 -2.80
CA LEU A 97 -6.44 17.20 -2.11
C LEU A 97 -5.85 16.09 -2.99
N VAL A 98 -4.96 15.30 -2.39
CA VAL A 98 -4.42 14.10 -3.03
C VAL A 98 -5.24 12.91 -2.55
N ALA A 99 -6.12 12.41 -3.41
CA ALA A 99 -7.20 11.51 -3.01
C ALA A 99 -7.12 10.13 -3.66
N THR A 100 -7.58 9.10 -2.95
CA THR A 100 -8.04 7.87 -3.61
C THR A 100 -9.47 8.05 -4.13
N THR A 101 -10.09 6.98 -4.63
CA THR A 101 -11.51 6.97 -5.03
C THR A 101 -12.49 7.31 -3.88
N ALA A 102 -12.00 7.39 -2.64
CA ALA A 102 -12.78 7.77 -1.46
C ALA A 102 -13.35 9.20 -1.51
N LEU A 103 -12.75 10.12 -2.30
CA LEU A 103 -13.33 11.44 -2.55
C LEU A 103 -14.48 11.30 -3.57
N GLY A 104 -15.59 10.76 -3.07
CA GLY A 104 -16.74 10.23 -3.81
C GLY A 104 -17.82 11.25 -4.14
N MET A 105 -18.98 10.75 -4.58
CA MET A 105 -20.08 11.48 -5.26
C MET A 105 -20.70 12.66 -4.46
N GLY A 106 -20.35 12.84 -3.18
CA GLY A 106 -20.91 13.90 -2.33
C GLY A 106 -20.08 15.19 -2.24
N TYR A 107 -18.80 15.18 -2.62
CA TYR A 107 -17.99 16.40 -2.60
C TYR A 107 -18.22 17.21 -3.87
N ASP A 108 -18.86 18.37 -3.73
CA ASP A 108 -19.15 19.29 -4.84
C ASP A 108 -18.50 20.66 -4.60
N LYS A 109 -17.40 20.91 -5.30
CA LYS A 109 -16.76 22.23 -5.36
C LYS A 109 -16.91 22.78 -6.79
N PRO A 110 -17.61 23.91 -6.98
CA PRO A 110 -17.98 24.40 -8.31
C PRO A 110 -16.79 24.96 -9.12
N ASP A 111 -15.74 25.42 -8.43
CA ASP A 111 -14.59 26.16 -8.97
C ASP A 111 -13.28 25.35 -8.99
N LEU A 112 -13.35 24.02 -9.05
CA LEU A 112 -12.15 23.18 -9.23
C LEU A 112 -11.47 23.50 -10.57
N GLY A 113 -10.26 24.06 -10.49
CA GLY A 113 -9.45 24.50 -11.63
C GLY A 113 -8.69 23.36 -12.31
N PHE A 114 -8.43 22.26 -11.60
CA PHE A 114 -7.79 21.09 -12.20
C PHE A 114 -8.15 19.77 -11.52
N VAL A 115 -8.05 18.70 -12.30
CA VAL A 115 -8.01 17.32 -11.83
C VAL A 115 -6.83 16.63 -12.49
N VAL A 116 -5.93 16.07 -11.70
CA VAL A 116 -4.78 15.30 -12.19
C VAL A 116 -4.88 13.87 -11.70
N HIS A 117 -4.87 12.89 -12.59
CA HIS A 117 -4.68 11.50 -12.23
C HIS A 117 -3.18 11.22 -12.21
N PHE A 118 -2.62 11.09 -11.01
CA PHE A 118 -1.22 10.69 -10.84
C PHE A 118 -0.98 9.29 -11.40
N GLN A 119 -1.99 8.43 -11.33
CA GLN A 119 -1.97 7.07 -11.87
C GLN A 119 -3.24 6.82 -12.70
N ALA A 120 -3.12 5.97 -13.72
CA ALA A 120 -4.24 5.65 -14.60
C ALA A 120 -5.45 5.09 -13.82
N PRO A 121 -6.67 5.60 -14.06
CA PRO A 121 -7.89 5.14 -13.39
C PRO A 121 -8.25 3.70 -13.78
N GLY A 122 -9.12 3.05 -13.00
CA GLY A 122 -9.52 1.65 -13.23
C GLY A 122 -10.53 1.43 -14.36
N SER A 123 -11.26 2.47 -14.75
CA SER A 123 -12.21 2.43 -15.87
C SER A 123 -12.40 3.82 -16.49
N ILE A 124 -12.82 3.86 -17.75
CA ILE A 124 -13.12 5.12 -18.47
C ILE A 124 -14.29 5.86 -17.85
N ILE A 125 -15.31 5.13 -17.39
CA ILE A 125 -16.47 5.70 -16.71
C ILE A 125 -16.02 6.39 -15.41
N GLY A 126 -15.19 5.71 -14.61
CA GLY A 126 -14.63 6.27 -13.38
C GLY A 126 -13.79 7.51 -13.65
N TYR A 127 -12.97 7.49 -14.70
CA TYR A 127 -12.20 8.66 -15.14
C TYR A 127 -13.09 9.85 -15.47
N TYR A 128 -14.12 9.66 -16.32
CA TYR A 128 -15.03 10.73 -16.74
C TYR A 128 -15.73 11.38 -15.54
N GLN A 129 -16.22 10.57 -14.60
CA GLN A 129 -16.85 11.09 -13.38
C GLN A 129 -15.89 11.93 -12.53
N GLN A 130 -14.64 11.48 -12.40
CA GLN A 130 -13.61 12.14 -11.60
C GLN A 130 -13.12 13.44 -12.24
N VAL A 131 -12.76 13.41 -13.53
CA VAL A 131 -12.29 14.60 -14.25
C VAL A 131 -13.41 15.63 -14.45
N GLY A 132 -14.66 15.17 -14.56
CA GLY A 132 -15.84 16.02 -14.66
C GLY A 132 -16.13 16.87 -13.40
N ARG A 133 -15.42 16.64 -12.29
CA ARG A 133 -15.47 17.52 -11.11
C ARG A 133 -14.86 18.88 -11.37
N ALA A 134 -13.86 18.96 -12.24
CA ALA A 134 -13.26 20.22 -12.66
C ALA A 134 -14.23 21.01 -13.56
N GLY A 135 -14.15 22.34 -13.48
CA GLY A 135 -14.79 23.22 -14.44
C GLY A 135 -16.32 23.28 -14.35
N ARG A 136 -16.93 23.06 -13.17
CA ARG A 136 -18.41 23.10 -13.03
C ARG A 136 -18.98 24.50 -13.23
N ALA A 137 -18.38 25.52 -12.61
CA ALA A 137 -18.85 26.91 -12.64
C ALA A 137 -17.76 27.90 -13.10
N ILE A 138 -16.70 27.42 -13.76
CA ILE A 138 -15.62 28.24 -14.30
C ILE A 138 -15.40 27.92 -15.78
N ASP A 139 -14.89 28.90 -16.53
CA ASP A 139 -14.76 28.80 -17.99
C ASP A 139 -13.62 27.92 -18.46
N ARG A 140 -12.66 27.64 -17.57
CA ARG A 140 -11.47 26.86 -17.87
C ARG A 140 -11.05 26.02 -16.67
N ALA A 141 -10.87 24.72 -16.91
CA ALA A 141 -10.27 23.77 -16.00
C ALA A 141 -9.46 22.74 -16.77
N VAL A 142 -8.45 22.15 -16.13
CA VAL A 142 -7.55 21.20 -16.79
C VAL A 142 -7.70 19.79 -16.21
N GLY A 143 -7.89 18.81 -17.07
CA GLY A 143 -7.86 17.38 -16.75
C GLY A 143 -6.62 16.72 -17.32
N VAL A 144 -5.75 16.17 -16.47
CA VAL A 144 -4.54 15.45 -16.90
C VAL A 144 -4.56 14.02 -16.41
N VAL A 145 -4.25 13.07 -17.30
CA VAL A 145 -3.90 11.69 -16.89
C VAL A 145 -2.41 11.48 -17.07
N LEU A 146 -1.72 11.17 -15.98
CA LEU A 146 -0.37 10.63 -15.98
C LEU A 146 -0.44 9.11 -15.89
N SER A 147 0.35 8.42 -16.69
CA SER A 147 0.42 6.96 -16.68
C SER A 147 1.85 6.44 -16.70
N GLY A 148 2.14 5.45 -15.85
CA GLY A 148 3.43 4.76 -15.73
C GLY A 148 3.29 3.24 -15.80
N GLU A 149 4.42 2.52 -15.79
CA GLU A 149 4.46 1.06 -15.95
C GLU A 149 3.88 0.29 -14.75
N GLU A 150 3.97 0.87 -13.55
CA GLU A 150 3.49 0.29 -12.30
C GLU A 150 1.96 0.29 -12.19
N ASP A 151 1.28 1.17 -12.93
CA ASP A 151 -0.18 1.28 -12.88
C ASP A 151 -0.83 -0.07 -13.24
N GLY A 152 -0.30 -0.77 -14.25
CA GLY A 152 -0.77 -2.10 -14.65
C GLY A 152 -0.65 -3.15 -13.55
N ARG A 153 0.45 -3.14 -12.78
CA ARG A 153 0.67 -4.08 -11.65
C ARG A 153 -0.32 -3.82 -10.51
N ILE A 154 -0.64 -2.55 -10.25
CA ILE A 154 -1.61 -2.18 -9.21
C ILE A 154 -3.02 -2.66 -9.62
N HIS A 155 -3.40 -2.46 -10.89
CA HIS A 155 -4.69 -2.94 -11.39
C HIS A 155 -4.79 -4.46 -11.44
N GLU A 156 -3.72 -5.16 -11.82
CA GLU A 156 -3.65 -6.62 -11.74
C GLU A 156 -3.84 -7.11 -10.29
N PHE A 157 -3.20 -6.45 -9.33
CA PHE A 157 -3.40 -6.74 -7.92
C PHE A 157 -4.86 -6.54 -7.49
N PHE A 158 -5.49 -5.43 -7.87
CA PHE A 158 -6.91 -5.18 -7.56
C PHE A 158 -7.84 -6.19 -8.21
N ARG A 159 -7.59 -6.62 -9.45
CA ARG A 159 -8.37 -7.68 -10.12
C ARG A 159 -8.25 -9.01 -9.37
N ARG A 160 -7.03 -9.46 -9.10
CA ARG A 160 -6.76 -10.74 -8.42
C ARG A 160 -7.35 -10.77 -7.01
N THR A 161 -7.35 -9.63 -6.33
CA THR A 161 -7.87 -9.49 -4.96
C THR A 161 -9.30 -8.98 -4.92
N ALA A 162 -10.07 -8.98 -6.01
CA ALA A 162 -11.46 -8.52 -6.00
C ALA A 162 -12.38 -9.48 -5.25
N PHE A 163 -12.19 -10.79 -5.43
CA PHE A 163 -12.98 -11.85 -4.79
C PHE A 163 -12.17 -12.54 -3.67
N PRO A 164 -12.82 -13.11 -2.64
CA PRO A 164 -12.12 -14.00 -1.71
C PRO A 164 -11.62 -15.24 -2.45
N ASP A 165 -10.54 -15.84 -1.95
CA ASP A 165 -10.06 -17.12 -2.47
C ASP A 165 -11.04 -18.25 -2.11
N GLU A 166 -11.21 -19.22 -3.01
CA GLU A 166 -12.14 -20.34 -2.80
C GLU A 166 -11.72 -21.22 -1.62
N GLY A 167 -10.43 -21.45 -1.44
CA GLY A 167 -9.92 -22.18 -0.28
C GLY A 167 -10.22 -21.46 1.03
N TRP A 168 -10.15 -20.12 1.06
CA TRP A 168 -10.53 -19.35 2.26
C TRP A 168 -12.00 -19.51 2.59
N VAL A 169 -12.86 -19.46 1.58
CA VAL A 169 -14.30 -19.63 1.74
C VAL A 169 -14.62 -21.02 2.28
N THR A 170 -14.05 -22.08 1.69
CA THR A 170 -14.23 -23.45 2.16
C THR A 170 -13.77 -23.61 3.61
N SER A 171 -12.55 -23.19 3.96
CA SER A 171 -12.04 -23.31 5.33
C SER A 171 -12.87 -22.53 6.36
N ILE A 172 -13.42 -21.38 5.99
CA ILE A 172 -14.31 -20.62 6.88
C ILE A 172 -15.63 -21.35 7.08
N LEU A 173 -16.23 -21.87 6.01
CA LEU A 173 -17.49 -22.60 6.09
C LEU A 173 -17.31 -23.88 6.91
N ASP A 174 -16.23 -24.63 6.72
CA ASP A 174 -15.93 -25.85 7.48
C ASP A 174 -15.77 -25.53 8.97
N ALA A 175 -14.99 -24.50 9.31
CA ALA A 175 -14.82 -24.08 10.71
C ALA A 175 -16.13 -23.62 11.36
N LEU A 176 -17.07 -23.06 10.59
CA LEU A 176 -18.39 -22.66 11.08
C LEU A 176 -19.37 -23.84 11.19
N GLU A 177 -19.16 -24.91 10.44
CA GLU A 177 -19.99 -26.13 10.50
C GLU A 177 -19.78 -26.87 11.82
N ASP A 178 -18.53 -26.94 12.28
CA ASP A 178 -18.13 -27.62 13.51
C ASP A 178 -18.40 -26.80 14.80
N SER A 179 -19.21 -25.74 14.73
CA SER A 179 -19.43 -24.84 15.88
C SER A 179 -20.82 -24.19 15.91
N ASP A 180 -21.28 -23.79 17.10
CA ASP A 180 -22.49 -22.96 17.29
C ASP A 180 -22.30 -21.47 16.92
N GLY A 181 -21.28 -21.20 16.12
CA GLY A 181 -20.89 -19.90 15.61
C GLY A 181 -19.59 -19.35 16.21
N LEU A 182 -18.86 -18.62 15.37
CA LEU A 182 -17.55 -18.06 15.69
C LEU A 182 -17.52 -16.56 15.38
N SER A 183 -16.94 -15.79 16.27
CA SER A 183 -16.47 -14.45 15.98
C SER A 183 -15.28 -14.50 15.01
N ILE A 184 -14.97 -13.38 14.37
CA ILE A 184 -13.81 -13.30 13.48
C ILE A 184 -12.50 -13.65 14.22
N ARG A 185 -12.39 -13.31 15.51
CA ARG A 185 -11.21 -13.63 16.34
C ARG A 185 -11.09 -15.13 16.64
N GLU A 186 -12.21 -15.80 16.88
CA GLU A 186 -12.24 -17.26 17.06
C GLU A 186 -11.88 -17.96 15.74
N LEU A 187 -12.39 -17.47 14.60
CA LEU A 187 -11.99 -17.94 13.27
C LEU A 187 -10.48 -17.75 13.03
N GLU A 188 -9.89 -16.59 13.33
CA GLU A 188 -8.43 -16.39 13.22
C GLU A 188 -7.62 -17.45 14.01
N THR A 189 -8.18 -17.99 15.09
CA THR A 189 -7.50 -19.00 15.91
C THR A 189 -7.66 -20.40 15.32
N ALA A 190 -8.83 -20.68 14.73
CA ALA A 190 -9.14 -21.97 14.11
C ALA A 190 -8.48 -22.15 12.73
N ILE A 191 -8.36 -21.05 11.97
CA ILE A 191 -7.83 -21.07 10.60
C ILE A 191 -6.72 -20.03 10.42
N ASN A 192 -5.69 -20.39 9.66
CA ASN A 192 -4.54 -19.53 9.38
C ASN A 192 -4.86 -18.48 8.30
N LEU A 193 -5.83 -17.59 8.57
CA LEU A 193 -6.18 -16.44 7.73
C LEU A 193 -6.09 -15.12 8.51
N ARG A 194 -5.83 -14.01 7.81
CA ARG A 194 -5.86 -12.65 8.38
C ARG A 194 -7.30 -12.23 8.67
N TYR A 195 -7.51 -11.41 9.71
CA TYR A 195 -8.79 -10.75 10.00
C TYR A 195 -9.50 -10.21 8.75
N GLY A 196 -8.82 -9.41 7.92
CA GLY A 196 -9.42 -8.81 6.74
C GLY A 196 -9.79 -9.81 5.64
N GLN A 197 -9.08 -10.94 5.54
CA GLN A 197 -9.44 -12.02 4.61
C GLN A 197 -10.74 -12.71 5.07
N ILE A 198 -10.84 -13.01 6.37
CA ILE A 198 -12.04 -13.58 6.98
C ILE A 198 -13.22 -12.62 6.85
N GLU A 199 -13.03 -11.35 7.20
CA GLU A 199 -14.07 -10.33 7.09
C GLU A 199 -14.58 -10.19 5.65
N LYS A 200 -13.67 -10.16 4.68
CA LYS A 200 -14.01 -10.06 3.26
C LYS A 200 -14.81 -11.28 2.79
N ALA A 201 -14.36 -12.49 3.12
CA ALA A 201 -15.05 -13.72 2.75
C ALA A 201 -16.44 -13.81 3.38
N LEU A 202 -16.58 -13.48 4.67
CA LEU A 202 -17.88 -13.45 5.36
C LEU A 202 -18.83 -12.40 4.79
N LYS A 203 -18.33 -11.19 4.45
CA LYS A 203 -19.14 -10.18 3.76
C LYS A 203 -19.62 -10.68 2.40
N PHE A 204 -18.73 -11.32 1.64
CA PHE A 204 -19.08 -11.93 0.35
C PHE A 204 -20.16 -13.01 0.51
N LEU A 205 -20.01 -13.93 1.46
CA LEU A 205 -21.02 -14.97 1.74
C LEU A 205 -22.35 -14.36 2.20
N SER A 206 -22.33 -13.30 3.00
CA SER A 206 -23.55 -12.71 3.58
C SER A 206 -24.46 -12.02 2.56
N VAL A 207 -23.94 -11.66 1.38
CA VAL A 207 -24.71 -11.01 0.31
C VAL A 207 -25.17 -11.98 -0.76
N GLU A 208 -24.78 -13.25 -0.69
CA GLU A 208 -25.28 -14.29 -1.58
C GLU A 208 -26.72 -14.66 -1.23
N SER A 209 -27.48 -15.12 -2.24
CA SER A 209 -28.89 -15.46 -2.10
C SER A 209 -29.14 -16.87 -2.59
N PRO A 210 -29.41 -17.85 -1.70
CA PRO A 210 -29.47 -17.74 -0.23
C PRO A 210 -28.08 -17.64 0.44
N ALA A 211 -28.00 -16.94 1.58
CA ALA A 211 -26.74 -16.65 2.27
C ALA A 211 -26.17 -17.89 2.98
N PRO A 212 -24.93 -18.35 2.66
CA PRO A 212 -24.29 -19.51 3.31
C PRO A 212 -23.80 -19.25 4.74
N ALA A 213 -23.57 -17.97 5.08
CA ALA A 213 -23.14 -17.55 6.40
C ALA A 213 -23.84 -16.26 6.80
N VAL A 214 -24.33 -16.21 8.04
CA VAL A 214 -25.07 -15.06 8.58
C VAL A 214 -24.47 -14.60 9.89
N LYS A 215 -24.59 -13.29 10.17
CA LYS A 215 -24.12 -12.70 11.42
C LYS A 215 -25.25 -12.70 12.45
N VAL A 216 -25.03 -13.37 13.58
CA VAL A 216 -25.96 -13.44 14.73
C VAL A 216 -25.24 -12.85 15.95
N GLY A 217 -25.64 -11.64 16.35
CA GLY A 217 -24.95 -10.89 17.39
C GLY A 217 -23.50 -10.57 16.99
N SER A 218 -22.54 -11.00 17.82
CA SER A 218 -21.10 -10.84 17.56
C SER A 218 -20.47 -12.00 16.77
N LYS A 219 -21.23 -13.07 16.50
CA LYS A 219 -20.74 -14.32 15.91
C LYS A 219 -21.33 -14.54 14.52
N TRP A 220 -20.60 -15.29 13.70
CA TRP A 220 -21.04 -15.79 12.41
C TRP A 220 -21.46 -17.24 12.55
N ARG A 221 -22.51 -17.63 11.82
CA ARG A 221 -23.03 -19.00 11.81
C ARG A 221 -23.20 -19.46 10.36
N ARG A 222 -22.89 -20.73 10.13
CA ARG A 222 -23.20 -21.40 8.87
C ARG A 222 -24.70 -21.64 8.76
N THR A 223 -25.24 -21.46 7.56
CA THR A 223 -26.63 -21.85 7.24
C THR A 223 -26.61 -23.24 6.59
N PRO A 224 -27.72 -24.00 6.58
CA PRO A 224 -27.78 -25.33 5.97
C PRO A 224 -27.74 -25.30 4.43
N VAL A 225 -27.46 -24.14 3.83
CA VAL A 225 -27.41 -23.95 2.39
C VAL A 225 -26.14 -24.58 1.82
N PRO A 226 -26.24 -25.55 0.89
CA PRO A 226 -25.08 -26.00 0.12
C PRO A 226 -24.52 -24.83 -0.68
N TYR A 227 -23.23 -24.57 -0.56
CA TYR A 227 -22.60 -23.45 -1.25
C TYR A 227 -21.36 -23.87 -2.02
N SER A 228 -21.29 -23.42 -3.26
CA SER A 228 -20.09 -23.41 -4.08
C SER A 228 -19.95 -22.03 -4.72
N MET A 229 -18.71 -21.57 -4.87
CA MET A 229 -18.48 -20.27 -5.50
C MET A 229 -18.85 -20.34 -6.98
N ASP A 230 -19.61 -19.35 -7.45
CA ASP A 230 -19.95 -19.22 -8.87
C ASP A 230 -18.71 -18.80 -9.68
N ARG A 231 -17.95 -19.80 -10.13
CA ARG A 231 -16.72 -19.62 -10.90
C ARG A 231 -16.97 -18.91 -12.22
N GLU A 232 -18.14 -19.07 -12.82
CA GLU A 232 -18.47 -18.44 -14.11
C GLU A 232 -18.76 -16.95 -13.93
N ARG A 233 -19.56 -16.58 -12.91
CA ARG A 233 -19.79 -15.16 -12.55
C ARG A 233 -18.49 -14.46 -12.17
N ILE A 234 -17.64 -15.10 -11.37
CA ILE A 234 -16.34 -14.53 -10.97
C ILE A 234 -15.45 -14.30 -12.20
N ARG A 235 -15.38 -15.27 -13.11
CA ARG A 235 -14.61 -15.14 -14.36
C ARG A 235 -15.14 -13.98 -15.20
N ARG A 236 -16.44 -13.96 -15.50
CA ARG A 236 -17.09 -12.88 -16.28
C ARG A 236 -16.80 -11.48 -15.70
N LEU A 237 -16.92 -11.31 -14.39
CA LEU A 237 -16.63 -10.04 -13.72
C LEU A 237 -15.14 -9.68 -13.72
N THR A 238 -14.25 -10.67 -13.76
CA THR A 238 -12.81 -10.45 -13.86
C THR A 238 -12.43 -10.02 -15.27
N ASP A 239 -12.95 -10.72 -16.28
CA ASP A 239 -12.75 -10.41 -17.71
C ASP A 239 -13.29 -9.02 -18.06
N GLN A 240 -14.44 -8.63 -17.46
CA GLN A 240 -14.97 -7.28 -17.61
C GLN A 240 -14.00 -6.21 -17.08
N ARG A 241 -13.39 -6.42 -15.90
CA ARG A 241 -12.40 -5.47 -15.34
C ARG A 241 -11.12 -5.39 -16.17
N GLU A 242 -10.73 -6.47 -16.83
CA GLU A 242 -9.61 -6.47 -17.78
C GLU A 242 -9.96 -5.65 -19.03
N THR A 243 -11.16 -5.85 -19.57
CA THR A 243 -11.67 -5.07 -20.70
C THR A 243 -11.73 -3.56 -20.38
N GLU A 244 -12.22 -3.20 -19.18
CA GLU A 244 -12.25 -1.81 -18.70
C GLU A 244 -10.85 -1.20 -18.59
N TRP A 245 -9.87 -1.99 -18.12
CA TRP A 245 -8.47 -1.55 -18.04
C TRP A 245 -7.84 -1.33 -19.42
N ASP A 246 -8.09 -2.23 -20.37
CA ASP A 246 -7.63 -2.09 -21.76
C ASP A 246 -8.23 -0.85 -22.44
N GLU A 247 -9.48 -0.53 -22.11
CA GLU A 247 -10.13 0.68 -22.60
C GLU A 247 -9.45 1.96 -22.08
N VAL A 248 -9.01 1.97 -20.81
CA VAL A 248 -8.21 3.06 -20.23
C VAL A 248 -6.88 3.22 -20.96
N GLN A 249 -6.18 2.12 -21.25
CA GLN A 249 -4.94 2.17 -22.02
C GLN A 249 -5.16 2.73 -23.43
N ARG A 250 -6.21 2.27 -24.12
CA ARG A 250 -6.59 2.80 -25.45
C ARG A 250 -6.91 4.29 -25.42
N TYR A 251 -7.54 4.79 -24.35
CA TYR A 251 -7.77 6.22 -24.16
C TYR A 251 -6.47 7.00 -23.96
N ILE A 252 -5.55 6.50 -23.12
CA ILE A 252 -4.25 7.13 -22.85
C ILE A 252 -3.46 7.29 -24.15
N ASP A 253 -3.45 6.28 -25.01
CA ASP A 253 -2.75 6.28 -26.31
C ASP A 253 -3.53 6.96 -27.43
N HIS A 254 -4.77 7.39 -27.18
CA HIS A 254 -5.63 7.95 -28.20
C HIS A 254 -5.07 9.26 -28.78
N ARG A 255 -4.85 9.29 -30.09
CA ARG A 255 -4.36 10.47 -30.82
C ARG A 255 -5.45 11.42 -31.31
N GLY A 256 -6.71 11.00 -31.27
CA GLY A 256 -7.86 11.83 -31.65
C GLY A 256 -8.39 12.68 -30.49
N CYS A 257 -9.56 13.30 -30.68
CA CYS A 257 -10.21 14.11 -29.65
C CYS A 257 -10.52 13.30 -28.40
N LEU A 258 -9.88 13.65 -27.27
CA LEU A 258 -10.05 12.95 -26.00
C LEU A 258 -11.49 13.00 -25.48
N MET A 259 -12.14 14.16 -25.51
CA MET A 259 -13.54 14.27 -25.06
C MET A 259 -14.50 13.51 -25.98
N ALA A 260 -14.21 13.42 -27.29
CA ALA A 260 -15.03 12.62 -28.21
C ALA A 260 -14.91 11.12 -27.91
N TYR A 261 -13.71 10.66 -27.53
CA TYR A 261 -13.51 9.29 -27.07
C TYR A 261 -14.38 9.00 -25.84
N LEU A 262 -14.32 9.86 -24.81
CA LEU A 262 -15.12 9.70 -23.59
C LEU A 262 -16.62 9.70 -23.87
N ALA A 263 -17.08 10.62 -24.72
CA ALA A 263 -18.48 10.71 -25.12
C ALA A 263 -18.96 9.41 -25.80
N ARG A 264 -18.14 8.80 -26.68
CA ARG A 264 -18.47 7.51 -27.30
C ARG A 264 -18.50 6.36 -26.30
N ALA A 265 -17.54 6.31 -25.39
CA ALA A 265 -17.47 5.28 -24.35
C ALA A 265 -18.67 5.32 -23.37
N LEU A 266 -19.38 6.45 -23.32
CA LEU A 266 -20.54 6.69 -22.44
C LEU A 266 -21.86 6.79 -23.20
N ASP A 267 -21.90 6.32 -24.46
CA ASP A 267 -23.09 6.32 -25.31
C ASP A 267 -23.74 7.72 -25.48
N ASP A 268 -22.92 8.77 -25.60
CA ASP A 268 -23.39 10.11 -25.98
C ASP A 268 -24.04 10.05 -27.38
N PRO A 269 -25.23 10.64 -27.57
CA PRO A 269 -25.94 10.60 -28.86
C PRO A 269 -25.27 11.41 -29.98
N ALA A 270 -24.36 12.35 -29.65
CA ALA A 270 -23.70 13.23 -30.60
C ALA A 270 -22.20 13.45 -30.24
N PRO A 271 -21.37 12.40 -30.26
CA PRO A 271 -19.97 12.51 -29.92
C PRO A 271 -19.22 13.28 -31.00
N GLY A 272 -18.57 14.39 -30.63
CA GLY A 272 -17.88 15.27 -31.57
C GLY A 272 -16.60 15.88 -31.01
N PRO A 273 -15.74 16.45 -31.87
CA PRO A 273 -14.51 17.09 -31.45
C PRO A 273 -14.78 18.25 -30.48
N CYS A 274 -14.04 18.32 -29.38
CA CYS A 274 -14.24 19.34 -28.35
C CYS A 274 -13.57 20.68 -28.67
N GLY A 275 -12.54 20.68 -29.53
CA GLY A 275 -11.76 21.88 -29.86
C GLY A 275 -10.82 22.37 -28.75
N LYS A 276 -10.71 21.64 -27.63
CA LYS A 276 -10.01 22.11 -26.41
C LYS A 276 -9.02 21.12 -25.80
N CYS A 277 -9.11 19.83 -26.10
CA CYS A 277 -8.12 18.86 -25.63
C CYS A 277 -6.80 18.98 -26.40
N ALA A 278 -5.71 18.48 -25.83
CA ALA A 278 -4.37 18.55 -26.43
C ALA A 278 -4.36 18.05 -27.89
N SER A 279 -5.08 16.97 -28.19
CA SER A 279 -5.20 16.44 -29.56
C SER A 279 -5.95 17.37 -30.51
N CYS A 280 -7.01 18.03 -30.06
CA CYS A 280 -7.75 19.00 -30.88
C CYS A 280 -6.94 20.29 -31.09
N LEU A 281 -6.15 20.69 -30.11
CA LEU A 281 -5.33 21.90 -30.18
C LEU A 281 -4.04 21.69 -30.99
N GLY A 282 -3.63 20.45 -31.24
CA GLY A 282 -2.34 20.11 -31.86
C GLY A 282 -1.13 20.49 -31.00
N ARG A 283 -1.34 20.84 -29.72
CA ARG A 283 -0.31 21.23 -28.76
C ARG A 283 -0.71 20.81 -27.34
N PRO A 284 0.24 20.64 -26.42
CA PRO A 284 -0.05 20.36 -25.02
C PRO A 284 -0.89 21.48 -24.38
N VAL A 285 -1.84 21.09 -23.51
CA VAL A 285 -2.60 22.01 -22.64
C VAL A 285 -1.71 22.52 -21.50
N ILE A 286 -0.89 21.61 -20.96
CA ILE A 286 0.19 21.87 -20.01
C ILE A 286 1.46 21.24 -20.58
N SER A 287 2.62 21.86 -20.37
CA SER A 287 3.88 21.29 -20.82
C SER A 287 4.07 19.87 -20.27
N PRO A 288 4.45 18.87 -21.09
CA PRO A 288 4.81 17.55 -20.60
C PRO A 288 6.25 17.48 -20.06
N SER A 289 7.04 18.54 -20.27
CA SER A 289 8.41 18.62 -19.76
C SER A 289 8.42 18.81 -18.25
N TYR A 290 9.56 18.53 -17.62
CA TYR A 290 9.88 18.93 -16.27
C TYR A 290 11.41 19.10 -16.16
N ASP A 291 11.90 19.79 -15.13
CA ASP A 291 13.33 19.86 -14.86
C ASP A 291 13.90 18.46 -14.55
N ARG A 292 14.80 18.00 -15.41
CA ARG A 292 15.46 16.69 -15.26
C ARG A 292 16.30 16.58 -13.98
N ALA A 293 16.71 17.70 -13.37
CA ALA A 293 17.40 17.70 -12.09
C ALA A 293 16.47 17.35 -10.91
N THR A 294 15.15 17.55 -11.06
CA THR A 294 14.15 17.26 -10.02
C THR A 294 13.85 15.77 -9.91
N ALA A 295 13.87 15.02 -11.02
CA ALA A 295 13.56 13.58 -11.01
C ALA A 295 14.49 12.74 -10.10
N PRO A 296 15.82 12.92 -10.08
CA PRO A 296 16.70 12.27 -9.10
C PRO A 296 16.38 12.63 -7.65
N THR A 297 15.93 13.86 -7.38
CA THR A 297 15.52 14.29 -6.04
C THR A 297 14.19 13.64 -5.63
N ALA A 298 13.24 13.57 -6.56
CA ALA A 298 11.98 12.84 -6.37
C ALA A 298 12.22 11.34 -6.16
N ALA A 299 13.14 10.73 -6.90
CA ALA A 299 13.55 9.34 -6.72
C ALA A 299 14.16 9.13 -5.32
N ARG A 300 15.02 10.03 -4.84
CA ARG A 300 15.57 9.99 -3.48
C ARG A 300 14.48 10.18 -2.43
N PHE A 301 13.50 11.05 -2.64
CA PHE A 301 12.36 11.19 -1.74
C PHE A 301 11.51 9.92 -1.67
N LEU A 302 11.21 9.31 -2.82
CA LEU A 302 10.51 8.02 -2.88
C LEU A 302 11.33 6.89 -2.22
N ALA A 303 12.66 6.98 -2.30
CA ALA A 303 13.60 6.06 -1.68
C ALA A 303 13.74 6.25 -0.16
N ARG A 304 13.52 7.47 0.35
CA ARG A 304 13.36 7.80 1.78
C ARG A 304 12.02 7.30 2.32
N SER A 305 11.77 6.01 2.07
CA SER A 305 10.56 5.28 2.46
C SER A 305 10.77 4.49 3.74
N GLU A 306 11.83 4.82 4.50
CA GLU A 306 12.11 4.14 5.74
C GLU A 306 10.92 4.28 6.69
N GLN A 307 10.58 3.16 7.33
CA GLN A 307 9.43 3.10 8.20
C GLN A 307 9.86 2.71 9.61
N PRO A 308 9.22 3.28 10.64
CA PRO A 308 9.46 2.86 12.01
C PRO A 308 9.10 1.38 12.14
N LEU A 309 10.07 0.56 12.53
CA LEU A 309 9.87 -0.85 12.79
C LEU A 309 9.57 -1.05 14.27
N ARG A 310 8.28 -1.21 14.59
CA ARG A 310 7.81 -1.41 15.96
C ARG A 310 7.63 -2.88 16.26
N CYS A 311 8.47 -3.42 17.14
CA CYS A 311 8.29 -4.77 17.68
C CYS A 311 7.04 -4.85 18.57
N LYS A 312 6.56 -6.06 18.82
CA LYS A 312 5.36 -6.28 19.63
C LYS A 312 5.67 -6.03 21.10
N THR A 313 4.76 -5.39 21.81
CA THR A 313 4.89 -5.07 23.24
C THR A 313 4.10 -6.02 24.14
N GLN A 314 3.31 -6.91 23.55
CA GLN A 314 2.46 -7.86 24.25
C GLN A 314 2.50 -9.22 23.57
N ALA A 315 2.79 -10.28 24.32
CA ALA A 315 2.69 -11.69 23.94
C ALA A 315 1.27 -12.25 24.19
N PRO A 316 0.72 -13.10 23.30
CA PRO A 316 -0.46 -13.90 23.62
C PRO A 316 -0.17 -14.82 24.81
N LYS A 317 -1.19 -15.10 25.64
CA LYS A 317 -1.01 -15.88 26.89
C LYS A 317 -0.46 -17.30 26.65
N ASP A 318 -0.91 -17.96 25.59
CA ASP A 318 -0.66 -19.41 25.38
C ASP A 318 0.20 -19.69 24.14
N ALA A 319 1.03 -18.74 23.72
CA ALA A 319 1.75 -18.84 22.45
C ALA A 319 3.28 -18.97 22.57
N PHE A 320 3.85 -18.71 23.76
CA PHE A 320 5.29 -18.81 24.02
C PHE A 320 5.56 -19.54 25.34
N ALA A 321 5.23 -20.84 25.37
CA ALA A 321 5.39 -21.68 26.55
C ALA A 321 6.88 -22.00 26.81
N GLU A 322 7.68 -22.23 25.77
CA GLU A 322 9.11 -22.53 25.92
C GLU A 322 9.93 -21.31 26.39
N TYR A 323 9.55 -20.09 25.96
CA TYR A 323 10.23 -18.86 26.39
C TYR A 323 9.68 -18.21 27.66
N ASP A 324 8.55 -18.72 28.18
CA ASP A 324 7.79 -18.13 29.28
C ASP A 324 7.48 -16.64 29.01
N LEU A 325 6.77 -16.37 27.91
CA LEU A 325 6.35 -15.02 27.52
C LEU A 325 4.82 -14.93 27.41
N ALA A 326 4.22 -14.18 28.34
CA ALA A 326 2.78 -13.93 28.34
C ALA A 326 2.46 -12.47 28.70
N GLY A 327 1.40 -11.93 28.08
CA GLY A 327 0.91 -10.60 28.44
C GLY A 327 1.84 -9.47 28.01
N SER A 328 1.88 -8.38 28.78
CA SER A 328 2.73 -7.23 28.43
C SER A 328 4.20 -7.55 28.73
N LEU A 329 5.06 -7.39 27.72
CA LEU A 329 6.50 -7.57 27.88
C LEU A 329 7.06 -6.48 28.82
N PRO A 330 7.95 -6.78 29.77
CA PRO A 330 8.65 -5.78 30.58
C PRO A 330 9.37 -4.74 29.72
N ALA A 331 9.41 -3.48 30.16
CA ALA A 331 10.01 -2.38 29.38
C ALA A 331 11.47 -2.68 28.99
N ASP A 332 12.25 -3.21 29.93
CA ASP A 332 13.67 -3.54 29.72
C ASP A 332 13.91 -4.73 28.80
N TRP A 333 12.87 -5.49 28.45
CA TRP A 333 12.94 -6.58 27.47
C TRP A 333 12.47 -6.17 26.08
N ARG A 334 11.88 -4.97 25.94
CA ARG A 334 11.37 -4.50 24.66
C ARG A 334 12.51 -4.06 23.76
N ALA A 335 12.34 -4.33 22.47
CA ALA A 335 13.14 -3.69 21.45
C ALA A 335 12.81 -2.20 21.38
N GLU A 336 13.80 -1.39 21.05
CA GLU A 336 13.57 0.00 20.70
C GLU A 336 12.85 0.11 19.34
N THR A 337 12.40 1.32 18.99
CA THR A 337 11.78 1.53 17.67
C THR A 337 12.84 1.49 16.58
N GLY A 338 12.85 0.38 15.84
CA GLY A 338 13.74 0.10 14.73
C GLY A 338 13.43 0.90 13.45
N ARG A 339 14.10 0.52 12.37
CA ARG A 339 13.78 1.00 11.01
C ARG A 339 13.71 -0.14 10.01
N VAL A 340 12.87 0.05 9.01
CA VAL A 340 12.90 -0.73 7.77
C VAL A 340 13.42 0.18 6.68
N LEU A 341 14.42 -0.25 5.90
CA LEU A 341 14.97 0.55 4.79
C LEU A 341 13.92 0.81 3.70
N SER A 342 13.08 -0.18 3.41
CA SER A 342 12.05 -0.08 2.38
C SER A 342 10.87 -1.00 2.60
N ARG A 343 9.82 -0.90 1.79
CA ARG A 343 8.77 -1.93 1.71
C ARG A 343 9.11 -2.92 0.61
N TRP A 344 8.70 -4.17 0.78
CA TRP A 344 8.98 -5.23 -0.17
C TRP A 344 8.43 -4.90 -1.57
N GLY A 345 9.29 -5.01 -2.59
CA GLY A 345 8.93 -4.79 -4.00
C GLY A 345 8.88 -3.32 -4.43
N ASP A 346 9.00 -2.35 -3.52
CA ASP A 346 8.95 -0.94 -3.89
C ASP A 346 10.28 -0.42 -4.44
N PRO A 347 10.25 0.31 -5.57
CA PRO A 347 11.45 0.99 -6.03
C PRO A 347 11.90 2.13 -5.09
N PRO A 348 13.21 2.38 -4.97
CA PRO A 348 14.30 1.60 -5.57
C PRO A 348 14.68 0.35 -4.76
N TRP A 349 14.65 0.42 -3.42
CA TRP A 349 15.27 -0.58 -2.55
C TRP A 349 14.49 -1.88 -2.39
N GLY A 350 13.17 -1.82 -2.29
CA GLY A 350 12.32 -2.99 -2.13
C GLY A 350 12.39 -3.96 -3.31
N ARG A 351 12.59 -3.45 -4.54
CA ARG A 351 12.85 -4.27 -5.72
C ARG A 351 14.23 -4.91 -5.67
N ALA A 352 15.26 -4.13 -5.33
CA ALA A 352 16.62 -4.63 -5.16
C ALA A 352 16.69 -5.74 -4.09
N VAL A 353 16.01 -5.57 -2.95
CA VAL A 353 15.92 -6.59 -1.89
C VAL A 353 15.26 -7.87 -2.41
N ALA A 354 14.18 -7.76 -3.20
CA ALA A 354 13.51 -8.94 -3.75
C ALA A 354 14.39 -9.72 -4.75
N GLU A 355 15.05 -9.02 -5.67
CA GLU A 355 15.98 -9.60 -6.64
C GLU A 355 17.19 -10.25 -5.96
N ASP A 356 17.82 -9.54 -5.04
CA ASP A 356 19.04 -9.97 -4.37
C ASP A 356 18.79 -11.13 -3.42
N LYS A 357 17.62 -11.14 -2.77
CA LYS A 357 17.16 -12.29 -1.98
C LYS A 357 17.04 -13.52 -2.87
N GLN A 358 16.57 -13.43 -4.12
CA GLN A 358 16.56 -14.58 -5.03
C GLN A 358 17.96 -15.01 -5.46
N LYS A 359 18.86 -14.04 -5.71
CA LYS A 359 20.26 -14.28 -6.10
C LYS A 359 21.15 -14.80 -4.98
N GLY A 360 20.72 -14.68 -3.71
CA GLY A 360 21.43 -15.21 -2.56
C GLY A 360 22.49 -14.28 -1.94
N ARG A 361 22.55 -13.01 -2.36
CA ARG A 361 23.43 -11.98 -1.76
C ARG A 361 22.86 -10.58 -1.99
N PHE A 362 22.77 -9.78 -0.93
CA PHE A 362 22.40 -8.36 -1.01
C PHE A 362 23.53 -7.50 -1.59
N ARG A 363 23.24 -6.63 -2.55
CA ARG A 363 24.22 -5.74 -3.19
C ARG A 363 24.76 -4.68 -2.23
N ASP A 364 25.90 -4.08 -2.58
CA ASP A 364 26.60 -3.12 -1.71
C ASP A 364 25.83 -1.80 -1.60
N GLU A 365 25.05 -1.42 -2.61
CA GLU A 365 24.20 -0.22 -2.57
C GLU A 365 23.13 -0.29 -1.47
N LEU A 366 22.67 -1.50 -1.09
CA LEU A 366 21.76 -1.68 0.05
C LEU A 366 22.48 -1.51 1.39
N VAL A 367 23.78 -1.78 1.44
CA VAL A 367 24.62 -1.54 2.63
C VAL A 367 24.82 -0.04 2.79
N ASP A 368 25.21 0.64 1.72
CA ASP A 368 25.42 2.09 1.70
C ASP A 368 24.14 2.84 2.09
N ALA A 369 23.01 2.46 1.50
CA ALA A 369 21.71 3.08 1.81
C ALA A 369 21.30 2.91 3.27
N ALA A 370 21.56 1.74 3.88
CA ALA A 370 21.27 1.50 5.29
C ALA A 370 22.25 2.25 6.21
N ALA A 371 23.53 2.32 5.85
CA ALA A 371 24.55 3.05 6.60
C ALA A 371 24.27 4.57 6.60
N GLU A 372 23.94 5.13 5.44
CA GLU A 372 23.48 6.53 5.30
C GLU A 372 22.22 6.77 6.15
N MET A 373 21.21 5.89 6.04
CA MET A 373 19.99 6.00 6.84
C MET A 373 20.29 6.05 8.34
N LEU A 374 21.16 5.17 8.84
CA LEU A 374 21.55 5.11 10.25
C LEU A 374 22.27 6.39 10.71
N ARG A 375 23.25 6.87 9.94
CA ARG A 375 24.08 8.04 10.31
C ARG A 375 23.37 9.38 10.15
N GLU A 376 22.59 9.54 9.09
CA GLU A 376 22.07 10.85 8.71
C GLU A 376 20.64 11.09 9.14
N ARG A 377 19.81 10.03 9.16
CA ARG A 377 18.36 10.17 9.33
C ARG A 377 17.81 9.54 10.60
N TRP A 378 18.13 8.27 10.87
CA TRP A 378 17.59 7.54 12.01
C TRP A 378 18.29 7.91 13.32
N ARG A 379 19.63 7.89 13.34
CA ARG A 379 20.46 8.27 14.49
C ARG A 379 19.96 7.66 15.82
N PRO A 380 19.94 6.32 15.96
CA PRO A 380 19.57 5.65 17.21
C PRO A 380 20.38 6.20 18.39
N ALA A 381 19.70 6.42 19.51
CA ALA A 381 20.26 6.98 20.73
C ALA A 381 19.81 6.13 21.93
N PRO A 382 20.71 5.39 22.60
CA PRO A 382 22.17 5.34 22.36
C PRO A 382 22.55 4.65 21.05
N TRP A 383 23.71 5.03 20.49
CA TRP A 383 24.24 4.44 19.27
C TRP A 383 24.62 2.95 19.49
N PRO A 384 24.36 2.06 18.51
CA PRO A 384 24.78 0.67 18.58
C PRO A 384 26.29 0.52 18.84
N ALA A 385 26.66 -0.32 19.78
CA ALA A 385 28.04 -0.72 20.07
C ALA A 385 28.49 -1.92 19.23
N TRP A 386 27.55 -2.71 18.69
CA TRP A 386 27.83 -3.88 17.85
C TRP A 386 26.60 -4.27 17.01
N VAL A 387 26.81 -5.17 16.05
CA VAL A 387 25.79 -5.67 15.11
C VAL A 387 25.59 -7.17 15.28
N ALA A 388 24.33 -7.59 15.35
CA ALA A 388 23.90 -8.98 15.29
C ALA A 388 22.96 -9.20 14.11
N CYS A 389 22.74 -10.45 13.71
CA CYS A 389 21.79 -10.79 12.66
C CYS A 389 20.84 -11.91 13.05
N VAL A 390 19.67 -11.94 12.41
CA VAL A 390 18.73 -13.06 12.49
C VAL A 390 19.28 -14.24 11.66
N PRO A 391 19.52 -15.42 12.28
CA PRO A 391 20.08 -16.57 11.58
C PRO A 391 19.05 -17.27 10.69
N SER A 392 19.54 -17.92 9.62
CA SER A 392 18.71 -18.71 8.71
C SER A 392 19.39 -20.04 8.38
N ARG A 393 18.72 -21.16 8.67
CA ARG A 393 19.20 -22.50 8.28
C ARG A 393 19.10 -22.75 6.77
N LYS A 394 18.10 -22.16 6.10
CA LYS A 394 17.93 -22.26 4.63
C LYS A 394 18.93 -21.41 3.86
N ARG A 395 19.33 -20.26 4.40
CA ARG A 395 20.23 -19.29 3.73
C ARG A 395 21.24 -18.71 4.72
N PRO A 396 22.22 -19.51 5.19
CA PRO A 396 23.08 -19.14 6.32
C PRO A 396 23.86 -17.85 6.12
N ARG A 397 24.34 -17.58 4.90
CA ARG A 397 25.21 -16.43 4.62
C ARG A 397 24.46 -15.17 4.19
N LEU A 398 23.16 -15.24 3.90
CA LEU A 398 22.47 -14.12 3.23
C LEU A 398 22.40 -12.87 4.12
N VAL A 399 21.92 -13.04 5.37
CA VAL A 399 21.77 -11.93 6.32
C VAL A 399 23.09 -11.67 7.04
N SER A 400 23.86 -12.70 7.38
CA SER A 400 25.13 -12.52 8.09
C SER A 400 26.20 -11.80 7.24
N ASP A 401 26.33 -12.11 5.95
CA ASP A 401 27.23 -11.38 5.04
C ASP A 401 26.83 -9.90 4.93
N TYR A 402 25.52 -9.62 4.83
CA TYR A 402 25.02 -8.25 4.79
C TYR A 402 25.27 -7.51 6.10
N ALA A 403 24.97 -8.13 7.24
CA ALA A 403 25.18 -7.54 8.56
C ALA A 403 26.66 -7.28 8.84
N ALA A 404 27.57 -8.19 8.44
CA ALA A 404 29.01 -7.99 8.56
C ALA A 404 29.53 -6.85 7.67
N ARG A 405 29.01 -6.72 6.44
CA ARG A 405 29.33 -5.58 5.57
C ARG A 405 28.80 -4.26 6.12
N LEU A 406 27.57 -4.25 6.65
CA LEU A 406 26.99 -3.07 7.29
C LEU A 406 27.75 -2.67 8.55
N ALA A 407 28.16 -3.63 9.38
CA ALA A 407 28.97 -3.39 10.57
C ALA A 407 30.31 -2.72 10.20
N ARG A 408 31.01 -3.23 9.17
CA ARG A 408 32.21 -2.58 8.62
C ARG A 408 31.94 -1.18 8.09
N ALA A 409 30.85 -1.01 7.35
CA ALA A 409 30.46 0.29 6.83
C ALA A 409 30.14 1.29 7.94
N LEU A 410 29.73 0.84 9.14
CA LEU A 410 29.41 1.63 10.33
C LEU A 410 30.57 1.76 11.34
N ASP A 411 31.69 1.09 11.11
CA ASP A 411 32.80 0.93 12.07
C ASP A 411 32.39 0.28 13.40
N LEU A 412 31.61 -0.80 13.31
CA LEU A 412 31.12 -1.58 14.45
C LEU A 412 31.56 -3.05 14.36
N PRO A 413 31.79 -3.73 15.50
CA PRO A 413 32.01 -5.18 15.52
C PRO A 413 30.73 -5.94 15.17
N PHE A 414 30.88 -7.09 14.51
CA PHE A 414 29.80 -8.01 14.14
C PHE A 414 29.94 -9.34 14.88
N GLU A 415 28.84 -9.85 15.45
CA GLU A 415 28.79 -11.15 16.12
C GLU A 415 27.52 -11.94 15.74
N GLU A 416 27.69 -13.24 15.44
CA GLU A 416 26.58 -14.17 15.21
C GLU A 416 26.02 -14.72 16.54
N ALA A 417 25.64 -13.82 17.46
CA ALA A 417 25.21 -14.16 18.82
C ALA A 417 23.87 -14.93 18.91
N VAL A 418 23.10 -14.98 17.82
CA VAL A 418 21.77 -15.59 17.78
C VAL A 418 21.84 -16.90 17.00
N VAL A 419 21.44 -18.00 17.63
CA VAL A 419 21.41 -19.33 17.01
C VAL A 419 19.98 -19.80 16.79
N LYS A 420 19.76 -20.53 15.68
CA LYS A 420 18.48 -21.14 15.35
C LYS A 420 18.52 -22.64 15.66
N LEU A 421 17.83 -23.03 16.73
CA LEU A 421 17.86 -24.39 17.29
C LEU A 421 17.10 -25.40 16.42
N ARG A 422 15.96 -25.00 15.85
CA ARG A 422 15.12 -25.86 15.01
C ARG A 422 14.61 -25.13 13.77
N ASP A 423 14.28 -25.91 12.75
CA ASP A 423 13.56 -25.39 11.59
C ASP A 423 12.10 -25.11 11.94
N ASN A 424 11.54 -24.11 11.30
CA ASN A 424 10.14 -23.70 11.45
C ASN A 424 9.65 -23.16 10.10
N GLU A 425 8.33 -23.08 9.94
CA GLU A 425 7.77 -22.50 8.72
C GLU A 425 8.12 -21.01 8.60
N GLU A 426 8.21 -20.51 7.38
CA GLU A 426 8.51 -19.10 7.17
C GLU A 426 7.37 -18.23 7.72
N GLN A 427 7.71 -17.18 8.48
CA GLN A 427 6.71 -16.33 9.13
C GLN A 427 5.70 -15.70 8.16
N LYS A 428 6.09 -15.47 6.91
CA LYS A 428 5.20 -14.99 5.84
C LYS A 428 4.02 -15.92 5.50
N MET A 429 4.14 -17.20 5.86
CA MET A 429 3.08 -18.20 5.71
C MET A 429 2.11 -18.21 6.89
N GLN A 430 2.45 -17.52 7.99
CA GLN A 430 1.61 -17.42 9.18
C GLN A 430 0.79 -16.14 9.09
N HIS A 431 -0.49 -16.28 8.78
CA HIS A 431 -1.36 -15.18 8.40
C HIS A 431 -2.00 -14.46 9.60
N ASN A 432 -1.93 -15.01 10.81
CA ASN A 432 -2.42 -14.32 12.01
C ASN A 432 -1.49 -14.44 13.22
N ARG A 433 -1.75 -13.60 14.22
CA ARG A 433 -0.92 -13.45 15.42
C ARG A 433 -0.71 -14.76 16.17
N HIS A 434 -1.74 -15.60 16.26
CA HIS A 434 -1.70 -16.84 17.02
C HIS A 434 -0.71 -17.84 16.41
N HIS A 435 -0.86 -18.11 15.11
CA HIS A 435 0.02 -19.00 14.36
C HIS A 435 1.45 -18.46 14.26
N GLN A 436 1.61 -17.14 14.10
CA GLN A 436 2.93 -16.50 14.07
C GLN A 436 3.75 -16.75 15.35
N CYS A 437 3.11 -16.60 16.52
CA CYS A 437 3.77 -16.76 17.82
C CYS A 437 4.14 -18.23 18.09
N ARG A 438 3.18 -19.15 17.92
CA ARG A 438 3.40 -20.59 18.15
C ARG A 438 4.52 -21.14 17.26
N ASN A 439 4.64 -20.64 16.03
CA ASN A 439 5.69 -21.05 15.09
C ASN A 439 7.11 -20.54 15.50
N LEU A 440 7.25 -19.68 16.51
CA LEU A 440 8.54 -19.10 16.94
C LEU A 440 8.99 -19.55 18.32
N ASP A 441 8.07 -20.04 19.14
CA ASP A 441 8.39 -20.57 20.47
C ASP A 441 9.50 -21.62 20.36
N GLY A 442 10.54 -21.55 21.20
CA GLY A 442 11.67 -22.50 21.18
C GLY A 442 12.61 -22.49 19.97
N VAL A 443 12.41 -21.63 18.96
CA VAL A 443 13.19 -21.62 17.71
C VAL A 443 14.60 -21.02 17.85
N PHE A 444 14.79 -20.03 18.71
CA PHE A 444 16.00 -19.23 18.82
C PHE A 444 16.60 -19.30 20.23
N ALA A 445 17.92 -19.19 20.31
CA ALA A 445 18.66 -19.02 21.54
C ALA A 445 19.82 -18.03 21.34
N ILE A 446 20.42 -17.59 22.45
CA ILE A 446 21.58 -16.69 22.44
C ILE A 446 22.80 -17.48 22.89
N GLU A 447 23.83 -17.48 22.06
CA GLU A 447 25.12 -18.07 22.39
C GLU A 447 25.87 -17.11 23.31
N SER A 448 26.03 -17.50 24.58
CA SER A 448 26.67 -16.68 25.61
C SER A 448 28.13 -17.10 25.81
N PRO A 449 29.03 -16.17 26.19
CA PRO A 449 28.78 -14.76 26.51
C PRO A 449 28.63 -13.89 25.24
N ILE A 450 27.82 -12.83 25.34
CA ILE A 450 27.65 -11.82 24.28
C ILE A 450 28.33 -10.50 24.64
N ARG A 451 28.64 -9.65 23.64
CA ARG A 451 29.08 -8.28 23.90
C ARG A 451 28.02 -7.47 24.68
N PRO A 452 28.42 -6.75 25.75
CA PRO A 452 27.52 -5.82 26.42
C PRO A 452 27.38 -4.53 25.60
N GLY A 453 26.24 -3.86 25.73
CA GLY A 453 25.97 -2.56 25.13
C GLY A 453 25.07 -2.62 23.89
N PRO A 454 24.44 -1.48 23.51
CA PRO A 454 23.37 -1.44 22.52
C PRO A 454 23.69 -2.20 21.24
N VAL A 455 22.74 -2.98 20.72
CA VAL A 455 22.94 -3.84 19.55
C VAL A 455 22.02 -3.44 18.40
N LEU A 456 22.57 -3.40 17.19
CA LEU A 456 21.80 -3.33 15.96
C LEU A 456 21.44 -4.75 15.51
N LEU A 457 20.16 -5.12 15.56
CA LEU A 457 19.69 -6.45 15.16
C LEU A 457 19.18 -6.41 13.72
N VAL A 458 19.88 -7.07 12.80
CA VAL A 458 19.61 -7.03 11.36
C VAL A 458 18.84 -8.26 10.88
N ASP A 459 17.78 -8.04 10.10
CA ASP A 459 17.02 -9.08 9.39
C ASP A 459 16.82 -8.69 7.91
N ASP A 460 16.50 -9.66 7.05
CA ASP A 460 16.22 -9.35 5.65
C ASP A 460 14.84 -8.71 5.46
N VAL A 461 13.79 -9.35 5.97
CA VAL A 461 12.41 -8.95 5.73
C VAL A 461 11.58 -9.03 7.00
N ALA A 462 11.20 -7.87 7.53
CA ALA A 462 10.28 -7.79 8.65
C ALA A 462 8.83 -8.01 8.16
N ASP A 463 8.25 -9.14 8.53
CA ASP A 463 6.84 -9.44 8.27
C ASP A 463 5.97 -9.11 9.49
N SER A 464 5.68 -10.10 10.34
CA SER A 464 4.86 -9.93 11.54
C SER A 464 5.51 -9.08 12.63
N GLY A 465 6.84 -8.95 12.60
CA GLY A 465 7.67 -8.35 13.66
C GLY A 465 7.95 -9.29 14.84
N TRP A 466 7.40 -10.51 14.85
CA TRP A 466 7.57 -11.44 15.97
C TRP A 466 8.98 -12.02 16.08
N THR A 467 9.62 -12.37 14.96
CA THR A 467 11.02 -12.87 14.97
C THR A 467 11.94 -11.88 15.68
N LEU A 468 11.89 -10.61 15.27
CA LEU A 468 12.66 -9.53 15.89
C LEU A 468 12.25 -9.29 17.34
N THR A 469 10.96 -9.42 17.67
CA THR A 469 10.48 -9.28 19.06
C THR A 469 11.10 -10.34 19.97
N VAL A 470 11.01 -11.63 19.57
CA VAL A 470 11.54 -12.76 20.35
C VAL A 470 13.05 -12.63 20.52
N ILE A 471 13.78 -12.40 19.43
CA ILE A 471 15.25 -12.29 19.48
C ILE A 471 15.67 -11.07 20.33
N SER A 472 14.96 -9.95 20.23
CA SER A 472 15.25 -8.77 21.07
C SER A 472 15.05 -9.06 22.56
N VAL A 473 14.00 -9.79 22.93
CA VAL A 473 13.78 -10.21 24.34
C VAL A 473 14.92 -11.11 24.81
N LEU A 474 15.35 -12.07 23.98
CA LEU A 474 16.44 -12.98 24.33
C LEU A 474 17.78 -12.25 24.48
N LEU A 475 18.11 -11.32 23.57
CA LEU A 475 19.32 -10.48 23.65
C LEU A 475 19.31 -9.59 24.90
N ARG A 476 18.17 -8.96 25.21
CA ARG A 476 18.01 -8.15 26.44
C ARG A 476 18.24 -9.00 27.70
N ARG A 477 17.65 -10.20 27.76
CA ARG A 477 17.83 -11.15 28.88
C ARG A 477 19.28 -11.62 29.00
N ALA A 478 20.00 -11.75 27.89
CA ALA A 478 21.42 -12.09 27.85
C ALA A 478 22.36 -10.92 28.16
N GLY A 479 21.84 -9.70 28.39
CA GLY A 479 22.63 -8.55 28.84
C GLY A 479 23.13 -7.64 27.72
N SER A 480 22.54 -7.67 26.52
CA SER A 480 22.94 -6.76 25.43
C SER A 480 22.67 -5.28 25.78
N GLY A 481 21.66 -4.96 26.57
CA GLY A 481 21.14 -3.58 26.62
C GLY A 481 20.32 -3.24 25.34
N PRO A 482 20.09 -1.97 25.00
CA PRO A 482 19.17 -1.55 23.95
C PRO A 482 19.30 -2.29 22.62
N VAL A 483 18.20 -2.88 22.14
CA VAL A 483 18.16 -3.58 20.84
C VAL A 483 17.46 -2.68 19.83
N TRP A 484 18.16 -2.33 18.75
CA TRP A 484 17.67 -1.54 17.63
C TRP A 484 17.41 -2.44 16.42
N PRO A 485 16.15 -2.79 16.12
CA PRO A 485 15.86 -3.66 14.98
C PRO A 485 16.04 -2.92 13.64
N LEU A 486 16.67 -3.58 12.68
CA LEU A 486 16.80 -3.13 11.30
C LEU A 486 16.34 -4.24 10.35
N ALA A 487 15.50 -3.88 9.38
CA ALA A 487 15.17 -4.78 8.27
C ALA A 487 15.35 -4.10 6.92
N LEU A 488 15.75 -4.85 5.90
CA LEU A 488 15.92 -4.30 4.54
C LEU A 488 14.58 -3.99 3.86
N ALA A 489 13.60 -4.87 4.07
CA ALA A 489 12.26 -4.70 3.57
C ALA A 489 11.20 -5.05 4.63
N SER A 490 9.99 -4.52 4.48
CA SER A 490 8.83 -5.03 5.19
C SER A 490 7.89 -5.74 4.24
N ALA A 491 7.48 -6.97 4.60
CA ALA A 491 6.44 -7.71 3.90
C ALA A 491 5.02 -7.27 4.32
N SER A 492 4.92 -6.48 5.40
CA SER A 492 3.65 -5.89 5.78
C SER A 492 3.22 -4.88 4.71
N MET A 493 2.19 -5.25 3.96
CA MET A 493 1.33 -4.25 3.36
C MET A 493 0.65 -3.55 4.54
N ALA A 494 1.28 -2.52 5.10
CA ALA A 494 0.52 -1.54 5.86
C ALA A 494 -0.47 -0.93 4.87
N GLY A 495 -1.67 -1.51 4.88
CA GLY A 495 -2.87 -1.04 4.21
C GLY A 495 -3.54 0.08 4.97
#